data_AF-A0A3D1E4J6-F1
#
_entry.id   AF-A0A3D1E4J6-F1
#
_cell.length_a   1.000
_cell.length_b   1.000
_cell.length_c   1.000
_cell.angle_alpha   90.00
_cell.angle_beta   90.00
_cell.angle_gamma   90.00
#
_symmetry.space_group_name_H-M   'P 1'
#
loop_
_entity.id
_entity.type
_entity.pdbx_description
1 polymer ?
#
loop_
_entity_poly.entity_id
_entity_poly.type
_entity_poly.pdbx_seq_one_letter_code
_entity_poly.pdbx_strand_id
1 'polypeptide(L)'
;MMLDVNDLKDPSLKISVIADISCDIGAPIASTLRSSTISDPIYGVNPRDMAECDWRSEDALAVMAVDNLPCEVPVDASSGFSIAFSKYVLPAFFDGDQSGVLARAQITTADGKLTPRFSYLEEYVAGK
;
A
#
# COMPACT_ATOMS: atom_id res chain seq x y z
N MET A 1 15.58 4.12 3.11
CA MET A 1 15.70 4.61 4.49
C MET A 1 14.57 3.94 5.26
N MET A 2 14.92 3.09 6.21
CA MET A 2 13.97 2.38 7.08
C MET A 2 14.01 3.10 8.43
N LEU A 3 12.87 3.35 9.07
CA LEU A 3 12.81 3.94 10.43
C LEU A 3 12.44 2.83 11.39
N ASP A 4 13.43 2.29 12.11
CA ASP A 4 13.21 1.22 13.06
C ASP A 4 12.84 1.76 14.47
N VAL A 5 12.54 0.85 15.40
CA VAL A 5 12.15 1.22 16.76
C VAL A 5 13.23 2.00 17.51
N ASN A 6 14.51 1.73 17.25
CA ASN A 6 15.62 2.44 17.90
C ASN A 6 15.75 3.86 17.36
N ASP A 7 15.57 4.03 16.04
CA ASP A 7 15.54 5.35 15.42
C ASP A 7 14.44 6.22 16.04
N LEU A 8 13.23 5.66 16.20
CA LEU A 8 12.08 6.35 16.81
C LEU A 8 12.29 6.71 18.28
N LYS A 9 13.06 5.89 19.02
CA LYS A 9 13.39 6.12 20.44
C LYS A 9 14.53 7.10 20.67
N ASP A 10 15.26 7.48 19.64
CA ASP A 10 16.38 8.42 19.76
C ASP A 10 15.86 9.81 20.21
N PRO A 11 16.28 10.32 21.39
CA PRO A 11 15.87 11.64 21.86
C PRO A 11 16.29 12.80 20.95
N SER A 12 17.25 12.57 20.03
CA SER A 12 17.66 13.54 19.02
C SER A 12 16.74 13.58 17.80
N LEU A 13 15.83 12.60 17.66
CA LEU A 13 14.86 12.55 16.59
C LEU A 13 13.89 13.74 16.71
N LYS A 14 13.79 14.52 15.64
CA LYS A 14 12.91 15.70 15.56
C LYS A 14 11.61 15.44 14.81
N ILE A 15 11.39 14.21 14.35
CA ILE A 15 10.19 13.84 13.59
C ILE A 15 9.02 13.76 14.57
N SER A 16 7.99 14.56 14.33
CA SER A 16 6.73 14.56 15.08
C SER A 16 5.55 14.05 14.25
N VAL A 17 5.72 13.92 12.93
CA VAL A 17 4.66 13.49 12.01
C VAL A 17 5.23 12.53 10.98
N ILE A 18 4.52 11.43 10.73
CA ILE A 18 4.81 10.45 9.69
C ILE A 18 3.54 10.21 8.87
N ALA A 19 3.67 10.35 7.56
CA ALA A 19 2.64 9.95 6.59
C ALA A 19 3.19 8.76 5.79
N ASP A 20 2.85 7.55 6.20
CA ASP A 20 3.27 6.32 5.56
C ASP A 20 2.29 5.92 4.44
N ILE A 21 2.70 6.20 3.20
CA ILE A 21 1.93 5.89 1.99
C ILE A 21 1.97 4.39 1.66
N SER A 22 2.97 3.65 2.15
CA SER A 22 3.07 2.20 1.89
C SER A 22 2.03 1.41 2.67
N CYS A 23 1.68 1.88 3.88
CA CYS A 23 0.77 1.21 4.81
C CYS A 23 1.17 -0.27 5.08
N ASP A 24 2.47 -0.56 4.99
CA ASP A 24 2.98 -1.90 5.26
C ASP A 24 3.03 -2.12 6.79
N ILE A 25 2.01 -2.76 7.36
CA ILE A 25 1.92 -3.00 8.81
C ILE A 25 3.14 -3.81 9.28
N GLY A 26 3.91 -3.24 10.22
CA GLY A 26 5.09 -3.89 10.78
C GLY A 26 6.34 -3.91 9.87
N ALA A 27 6.33 -3.16 8.77
CA ALA A 27 7.49 -2.95 7.90
C ALA A 27 7.51 -1.49 7.38
N PRO A 28 8.48 -1.09 6.55
CA PRO A 28 9.74 -0.40 6.91
C PRO A 28 9.68 0.78 7.91
N ILE A 29 8.51 1.20 8.38
CA ILE A 29 8.32 2.28 9.35
C ILE A 29 7.71 1.70 10.62
N ALA A 30 8.51 1.60 11.68
CA ALA A 30 8.12 0.88 12.91
C ALA A 30 6.89 1.48 13.62
N SER A 31 6.55 2.74 13.35
CA SER A 31 5.35 3.39 13.89
C SER A 31 4.05 3.06 13.15
N THR A 32 4.10 2.33 12.03
CA THR A 32 2.92 1.86 11.31
C THR A 32 2.34 0.64 12.01
N LEU A 33 1.54 0.89 13.06
CA LEU A 33 0.93 -0.15 13.92
C LEU A 33 -0.31 -0.79 13.28
N ARG A 34 -1.05 0.01 12.50
CA ARG A 34 -2.24 -0.41 11.77
C ARG A 34 -2.50 0.51 10.59
N SER A 35 -3.34 0.04 9.67
CA SER A 35 -3.96 0.92 8.68
C SER A 35 -4.93 1.89 9.36
N SER A 36 -4.90 3.15 8.92
CA SER A 36 -5.88 4.17 9.30
C SER A 36 -6.91 4.36 8.18
N THR A 37 -8.02 5.02 8.49
CA THR A 37 -9.13 5.18 7.54
C THR A 37 -9.25 6.63 7.08
N ILE A 38 -9.90 6.88 5.95
CA ILE A 38 -10.21 8.25 5.52
C ILE A 38 -10.98 9.03 6.60
N SER A 39 -11.92 8.38 7.30
CA SER A 39 -12.71 9.01 8.37
C SER A 39 -11.93 9.27 9.66
N ASP A 40 -10.90 8.46 9.93
CA ASP A 40 -10.02 8.58 11.09
C ASP A 40 -8.56 8.34 10.64
N PRO A 41 -7.93 9.34 10.01
CA PRO A 41 -6.71 9.14 9.25
C PRO A 41 -5.44 9.16 10.10
N ILE A 42 -5.50 9.70 11.32
CA ILE A 42 -4.32 9.96 12.15
C ILE A 42 -4.49 9.30 13.52
N TYR A 43 -3.48 8.56 13.93
CA TYR A 43 -3.33 8.06 15.30
C TYR A 43 -1.97 8.49 15.88
N GLY A 44 -1.85 8.46 17.20
CA GLY A 44 -0.59 8.77 17.88
C GLY A 44 0.18 7.50 18.16
N VAL A 45 1.50 7.54 18.10
CA VAL A 45 2.39 6.50 18.60
C VAL A 45 3.33 7.12 19.61
N ASN A 46 3.39 6.56 20.83
CA ASN A 46 4.40 6.95 21.79
C ASN A 46 5.71 6.23 21.45
N PRO A 47 6.80 6.93 21.09
CA PRO A 47 8.02 6.26 20.66
C PRO A 47 8.68 5.43 21.77
N ARG A 48 8.40 5.71 23.06
CA ARG A 48 9.05 5.03 24.20
C ARG A 48 8.62 3.57 24.31
N ASP A 49 7.33 3.31 24.21
CA ASP A 49 6.71 2.00 24.38
C ASP A 49 6.08 1.45 23.08
N MET A 50 6.08 2.23 22.00
CA MET A 50 5.46 1.91 20.71
C MET A 50 3.95 1.62 20.82
N ALA A 51 3.29 2.19 21.82
CA ALA A 51 1.85 2.06 22.01
C ALA A 51 1.08 3.17 21.29
N GLU A 52 -0.14 2.85 20.83
CA GLU A 52 -1.07 3.84 20.29
C GLU A 52 -1.53 4.79 21.40
N CYS A 53 -1.56 6.09 21.10
CA CYS A 53 -1.99 7.15 22.01
C CYS A 53 -2.77 8.24 21.25
N ASP A 54 -3.29 9.24 21.96
CA ASP A 54 -3.85 10.43 21.31
C ASP A 54 -2.73 11.18 20.59
N TRP A 55 -2.87 11.37 19.27
CA TRP A 55 -1.91 12.07 18.42
C TRP A 55 -1.70 13.54 18.81
N ARG A 56 -2.59 14.12 19.62
CA ARG A 56 -2.45 15.47 20.18
C ARG A 56 -1.60 15.54 21.44
N SER A 57 -1.14 14.41 21.98
CA SER A 57 -0.25 14.39 23.15
C SER A 57 1.10 15.00 22.80
N GLU A 58 1.74 15.69 23.77
CA GLU A 58 2.99 16.43 23.56
C GLU A 58 4.15 15.56 23.02
N ASP A 59 4.23 14.31 23.47
CA ASP A 59 5.26 13.34 23.10
C ASP A 59 4.79 12.35 22.01
N ALA A 60 3.63 12.56 21.38
CA ALA A 60 3.10 11.64 20.38
C ALA A 60 3.73 11.87 19.00
N LEU A 61 4.09 10.78 18.34
CA LEU A 61 4.35 10.75 16.92
C LEU A 61 3.01 10.62 16.20
N ALA A 62 2.59 11.65 15.46
CA ALA A 62 1.36 11.58 14.67
C ALA A 62 1.59 10.75 13.41
N VAL A 63 0.85 9.65 13.25
CA VAL A 63 1.02 8.71 12.14
C VAL A 63 -0.26 8.68 11.30
N MET A 64 -0.10 8.86 9.99
CA MET A 64 -1.13 8.60 8.99
C MET A 64 -0.67 7.43 8.11
N ALA A 65 -1.49 6.37 8.02
CA ALA A 65 -1.21 5.19 7.22
C ALA A 65 -2.49 4.73 6.52
N VAL A 66 -3.04 5.57 5.63
CA VAL A 66 -4.26 5.29 4.87
C VAL A 66 -3.91 4.46 3.63
N ASP A 67 -4.53 3.29 3.47
CA ASP A 67 -4.19 2.31 2.43
C ASP A 67 -4.79 2.61 1.04
N ASN A 68 -5.75 3.52 0.96
CA ASN A 68 -6.51 3.84 -0.25
C ASN A 68 -6.48 5.33 -0.64
N LEU A 69 -5.38 6.03 -0.32
CA LEU A 69 -5.20 7.47 -0.62
C LEU A 69 -5.54 7.93 -2.04
N PRO A 70 -5.35 7.14 -3.13
CA PRO A 70 -5.79 7.57 -4.46
C PRO A 70 -7.29 7.89 -4.54
N CYS A 71 -8.11 7.33 -3.65
CA CYS A 71 -9.54 7.62 -3.55
C CYS A 71 -9.84 9.06 -3.08
N GLU A 72 -8.89 9.71 -2.40
CA GLU A 72 -9.02 11.11 -1.95
C GLU A 72 -8.74 12.11 -3.07
N VAL A 73 -8.13 11.68 -4.17
CA VAL A 73 -7.90 12.48 -5.38
C VAL A 73 -8.47 11.76 -6.61
N PRO A 74 -9.79 11.46 -6.62
CA PRO A 74 -10.37 10.45 -7.51
C PRO A 74 -10.30 10.84 -8.99
N VAL A 75 -10.39 12.15 -9.30
CA VAL A 75 -10.30 12.67 -10.67
C VAL A 75 -8.89 12.49 -11.23
N ASP A 76 -7.86 12.86 -10.46
CA ASP A 76 -6.47 12.76 -10.89
C ASP A 76 -6.02 11.31 -10.97
N ALA A 77 -6.42 10.48 -9.99
CA ALA A 77 -6.14 9.05 -10.00
C ALA A 77 -6.75 8.35 -11.23
N SER A 78 -8.03 8.65 -11.53
CA SER A 78 -8.71 8.10 -12.71
C SER A 78 -8.07 8.57 -14.02
N SER A 79 -7.69 9.86 -14.10
CA SER A 79 -7.05 10.43 -15.29
C SER A 79 -5.66 9.83 -15.52
N GLY A 80 -4.85 9.71 -14.46
CA GLY A 80 -3.54 9.08 -14.50
C GLY A 80 -3.61 7.61 -14.92
N PHE A 81 -4.54 6.85 -14.34
CA PHE A 81 -4.80 5.46 -14.74
C PHE A 81 -5.17 5.37 -16.22
N SER A 82 -6.11 6.19 -16.69
CA SER A 82 -6.59 6.15 -18.08
C SER A 82 -5.48 6.44 -19.10
N ILE A 83 -4.63 7.44 -18.82
CA ILE A 83 -3.48 7.79 -19.66
C ILE A 83 -2.48 6.62 -19.71
N ALA A 84 -2.14 6.04 -18.56
CA ALA A 84 -1.22 4.91 -18.49
C ALA A 84 -1.78 3.67 -19.19
N PHE A 85 -3.04 3.33 -18.93
CA PHE A 85 -3.73 2.20 -19.56
C PHE A 85 -3.76 2.34 -21.08
N SER A 86 -4.17 3.51 -21.59
CA SER A 86 -4.27 3.79 -23.03
C SER A 86 -2.90 3.71 -23.72
N LYS A 87 -1.84 4.12 -23.03
CA LYS A 87 -0.48 4.12 -23.57
C LYS A 87 0.20 2.76 -23.53
N TYR A 88 0.05 2.02 -22.44
CA TYR A 88 0.87 0.84 -22.15
C TYR A 88 0.13 -0.50 -22.26
N VAL A 89 -1.20 -0.51 -22.12
CA VAL A 89 -1.99 -1.76 -22.08
C VAL A 89 -2.89 -1.87 -23.30
N LEU A 90 -3.60 -0.80 -23.66
CA LEU A 90 -4.56 -0.81 -24.76
C LEU A 90 -3.96 -1.28 -26.10
N PRO A 91 -2.73 -0.89 -26.51
CA PRO A 91 -2.15 -1.37 -27.77
C PRO A 91 -1.97 -2.88 -27.85
N ALA A 92 -1.73 -3.55 -26.70
CA ALA A 92 -1.49 -4.99 -26.64
C ALA A 92 -2.72 -5.82 -27.10
N PHE A 93 -3.92 -5.23 -27.03
CA PHE A 93 -5.14 -5.86 -27.55
C PHE A 93 -5.20 -5.90 -29.08
N PHE A 94 -4.43 -5.05 -29.77
CA PHE A 94 -4.50 -4.87 -31.21
C PHE A 94 -3.23 -5.31 -31.95
N ASP A 95 -2.11 -5.43 -31.25
CA ASP A 95 -0.84 -5.85 -31.84
C ASP A 95 -0.58 -7.36 -31.77
N GLY A 96 -1.49 -8.12 -31.14
CA GLY A 96 -1.32 -9.55 -30.87
C GLY A 96 -0.54 -9.84 -29.58
N ASP A 97 -0.55 -8.91 -28.62
CA ASP A 97 0.17 -8.95 -27.36
C ASP A 97 1.68 -9.14 -27.54
N GLN A 98 2.31 -8.37 -28.43
CA GLN A 98 3.72 -8.56 -28.80
C GLN A 98 4.68 -8.44 -27.61
N SER A 99 4.31 -7.61 -26.63
CA SER A 99 5.07 -7.43 -25.39
C SER A 99 4.68 -8.42 -24.27
N GLY A 100 3.71 -9.30 -24.52
CA GLY A 100 3.21 -10.31 -23.58
C GLY A 100 2.53 -9.73 -22.33
N VAL A 101 2.09 -8.47 -22.37
CA VAL A 101 1.46 -7.78 -21.23
C VAL A 101 0.14 -8.46 -20.86
N LEU A 102 -0.70 -8.79 -21.84
CA LEU A 102 -1.99 -9.43 -21.60
C LEU A 102 -1.80 -10.85 -21.06
N ALA A 103 -0.90 -11.63 -21.67
CA ALA A 103 -0.59 -12.99 -21.22
C ALA A 103 -0.05 -13.02 -19.79
N ARG A 104 0.79 -12.06 -19.39
CA ARG A 104 1.28 -11.95 -18.00
C ARG A 104 0.22 -11.44 -17.03
N ALA A 105 -0.71 -10.62 -17.49
CA ALA A 105 -1.79 -10.08 -16.68
C ALA A 105 -2.96 -11.06 -16.50
N GLN A 106 -3.06 -12.08 -17.37
CA GLN A 106 -4.13 -13.07 -17.32
C GLN A 106 -3.98 -14.04 -16.13
N ILE A 107 -4.86 -13.88 -15.13
CA ILE A 107 -4.88 -14.72 -13.93
C ILE A 107 -5.50 -16.08 -14.20
N THR A 108 -6.62 -16.12 -14.94
CA THR A 108 -7.36 -17.36 -15.22
C THR A 108 -7.48 -17.65 -16.71
N THR A 109 -7.49 -18.92 -17.05
CA THR A 109 -7.85 -19.42 -18.37
C THR A 109 -9.34 -19.23 -18.65
N ALA A 110 -9.76 -19.43 -19.91
CA ALA A 110 -11.17 -19.31 -20.30
C ALA A 110 -12.10 -20.34 -19.61
N ASP A 111 -11.56 -21.47 -19.16
CA ASP A 111 -12.27 -22.48 -18.36
C ASP A 111 -12.20 -22.22 -16.83
N GLY A 112 -11.71 -21.05 -16.42
CA GLY A 112 -11.72 -20.60 -15.03
C GLY A 112 -10.61 -21.17 -14.14
N LYS A 113 -9.59 -21.82 -14.72
CA LYS A 113 -8.43 -22.34 -13.98
C LYS A 113 -7.33 -21.30 -13.87
N LEU A 114 -6.51 -21.37 -12.83
CA LEU A 114 -5.33 -20.51 -12.70
C LEU A 114 -4.34 -20.76 -13.84
N THR A 115 -3.76 -19.70 -14.40
CA THR A 115 -2.65 -19.85 -15.35
C THR A 115 -1.38 -20.27 -14.58
N PRO A 116 -0.36 -20.87 -15.25
CA PRO A 116 0.82 -21.40 -14.56
C PRO A 116 1.53 -20.37 -13.66
N ARG A 117 1.55 -19.09 -14.06
CA ARG A 117 2.15 -17.99 -13.29
C ARG A 117 1.47 -17.77 -11.93
N PHE A 118 0.17 -18.03 -11.84
CA PHE A 118 -0.63 -17.80 -10.64
C PHE A 118 -0.98 -19.10 -9.90
N SER A 119 -0.34 -20.22 -10.26
CA SER A 119 -0.53 -21.52 -9.60
C SER A 119 -0.25 -21.51 -8.09
N TYR A 120 0.56 -20.56 -7.59
CA TYR A 120 0.78 -20.37 -6.16
C TYR A 120 -0.49 -19.97 -5.37
N LEU A 121 -1.56 -19.55 -6.06
CA LEU A 121 -2.85 -19.20 -5.45
C LEU A 121 -3.82 -20.39 -5.36
N GLU A 122 -3.45 -21.59 -5.83
CA GLU A 122 -4.31 -22.79 -5.81
C GLU A 122 -4.86 -23.09 -4.39
N GLU A 123 -4.03 -23.02 -3.36
CA GLU A 123 -4.45 -23.27 -1.97
C GLU A 123 -5.45 -22.22 -1.48
N TYR A 124 -5.19 -20.93 -1.75
CA TYR A 124 -6.08 -19.83 -1.43
C TYR A 124 -7.45 -19.99 -2.09
N VAL A 125 -7.48 -20.34 -3.38
CA VAL A 125 -8.73 -20.59 -4.13
C VAL A 125 -9.48 -21.82 -3.58
N ALA A 126 -8.75 -22.83 -3.11
CA ALA A 126 -9.34 -24.00 -2.44
C ALA A 126 -9.83 -23.74 -1.01
N GLY A 127 -9.63 -22.52 -0.48
CA GLY A 127 -9.99 -22.14 0.88
C GLY A 127 -9.16 -22.86 1.95
N LYS A 128 -7.91 -23.20 1.63
CA LYS A 128 -6.97 -23.89 2.52
C LYS A 128 -5.94 -22.93 3.11
#